data_AF-L1IRC9-F1
#
_entry.id   AF-L1IRC9-F1
#
_cell.length_a   1.000
_cell.length_b   1.000
_cell.length_c   1.000
_cell.angle_alpha   90.00
_cell.angle_beta   90.00
_cell.angle_gamma   90.00
#
_symmetry.space_group_name_H-M   'P 1'
#
loop_
_entity.id
_entity.type
_entity.pdbx_description
1 polymer ?
#
loop_
_entity_poly.entity_id
_entity_poly.type
_entity_poly.pdbx_seq_one_letter_code
_entity_poly.pdbx_strand_id
1 'polypeptide(L)'
;MMNVEQGSQARESILNFLDWMRETSQQFSVVVDGPNVAYSKQNFETGCFSYHQIDIVVNKLREEGEKVLVLLPYKYVQPIIPNHARHQGHLNFSTAQHVVTGDEMEIIDRWNAEGCLKISPHGSNDDWYWMLSTVIDEGETVRVVTNDQMRDHRLALLDPRPFLRWKTTRIIRFDFSHAWEPEKIANGTSDIPQVTLIQPPVISPEIQRSSDEEHMIWHFPIRTKVQEDEEEDGDCEFNPTEAACASTTLVRKTEEGKWLCLKLALKMHR
;
A
#
# COMPACT_ATOMS: atom_id res chain seq x y z
N MET A 1 -17.96 -9.60 23.32
CA MET A 1 -16.80 -10.04 24.14
C MET A 1 -15.96 -10.95 23.27
N MET A 2 -14.77 -10.52 22.85
CA MET A 2 -13.82 -11.43 22.19
C MET A 2 -13.43 -12.51 23.21
N ASN A 3 -13.51 -13.78 22.80
CA ASN A 3 -13.22 -14.90 23.68
C ASN A 3 -11.73 -14.87 24.07
N VAL A 4 -11.40 -15.01 25.36
CA VAL A 4 -10.01 -14.84 25.86
C VAL A 4 -9.02 -15.77 25.13
N GLU A 5 -9.48 -16.96 24.75
CA GLU A 5 -8.74 -17.94 23.95
C GLU A 5 -8.43 -17.46 22.52
N GLN A 6 -9.39 -16.83 21.85
CA GLN A 6 -9.18 -16.26 20.50
C GLN A 6 -8.15 -15.12 20.54
N GLY A 7 -8.17 -14.31 21.61
CA GLY A 7 -7.16 -13.26 21.83
C GLY A 7 -5.75 -13.81 22.05
N SER A 8 -5.62 -14.93 22.77
CA SER A 8 -4.33 -15.61 22.98
C SER A 8 -3.78 -16.19 21.66
N GLN A 9 -4.63 -16.85 20.87
CA GLN A 9 -4.23 -17.46 19.60
C GLN A 9 -3.84 -16.42 18.53
N ALA A 10 -4.57 -15.30 18.46
CA ALA A 10 -4.22 -14.19 17.57
C ALA A 10 -2.88 -13.56 17.95
N ARG A 11 -2.62 -13.39 19.25
CA ARG A 11 -1.33 -12.89 19.74
C ARG A 11 -0.18 -13.82 19.38
N GLU A 12 -0.34 -15.12 19.61
CA GLU A 12 0.68 -16.12 19.27
C GLU A 12 0.97 -16.13 17.76
N SER A 13 -0.07 -16.05 16.93
CA SER A 13 0.05 -15.96 15.47
C SER A 13 0.89 -14.76 15.03
N ILE A 14 0.64 -13.59 15.64
CA ILE A 14 1.42 -12.37 15.38
C ILE A 14 2.87 -12.54 15.83
N LEU A 15 3.12 -13.09 17.02
CA LEU A 15 4.49 -13.29 17.52
C LEU A 15 5.28 -14.25 16.62
N ASN A 16 4.67 -15.37 16.22
CA ASN A 16 5.28 -16.32 15.29
C ASN A 16 5.59 -15.67 13.93
N PHE A 17 4.71 -14.79 13.45
CA PHE A 17 4.97 -14.03 12.22
C PHE A 17 6.12 -13.04 12.37
N LEU A 18 6.19 -12.33 13.51
CA LEU A 18 7.28 -11.39 13.79
C LEU A 18 8.63 -12.12 13.88
N ASP A 19 8.70 -13.24 14.58
CA ASP A 19 9.93 -14.03 14.69
C ASP A 19 10.36 -14.54 13.31
N TRP A 20 9.43 -15.02 12.50
CA TRP A 20 9.71 -15.38 11.11
C TRP A 20 10.24 -14.19 10.29
N MET A 21 9.60 -13.02 10.37
CA MET A 21 10.06 -11.82 9.65
C MET A 21 11.45 -11.36 10.12
N ARG A 22 11.80 -11.49 11.39
CA ARG A 22 13.16 -11.17 11.87
C ARG A 22 14.22 -12.03 11.19
N GLU A 23 13.91 -13.31 10.98
CA GLU A 23 14.81 -14.26 10.33
C GLU A 23 14.85 -14.09 8.79
N THR A 24 13.76 -13.63 8.17
CA THR A 24 13.61 -13.63 6.71
C THR A 24 13.50 -12.26 6.06
N SER A 25 13.39 -11.15 6.80
CA SER A 25 13.12 -9.80 6.26
C SER A 25 14.12 -9.35 5.21
N GLN A 26 15.39 -9.73 5.34
CA GLN A 26 16.45 -9.38 4.36
C GLN A 26 16.24 -10.01 2.97
N GLN A 27 15.33 -10.97 2.86
CA GLN A 27 14.95 -11.62 1.60
C GLN A 27 13.90 -10.84 0.83
N PHE A 28 13.28 -9.80 1.42
CA PHE A 28 12.17 -9.08 0.81
C PHE A 28 12.38 -7.56 0.93
N SER A 29 12.16 -6.84 -0.17
CA SER A 29 12.16 -5.37 -0.20
C SER A 29 10.73 -4.80 -0.33
N VAL A 30 9.79 -5.59 -0.86
CA VAL A 30 8.40 -5.20 -1.06
C VAL A 30 7.46 -6.33 -0.69
N VAL A 31 6.39 -5.98 0.02
CA VAL A 31 5.28 -6.85 0.37
C VAL A 31 4.06 -6.47 -0.46
N VAL A 32 3.30 -7.45 -0.95
CA VAL A 32 2.07 -7.23 -1.70
C VAL A 32 0.88 -7.62 -0.82
N ASP A 33 -0.01 -6.66 -0.59
CA ASP A 33 -1.32 -6.88 0.01
C ASP A 33 -2.22 -7.58 -1.02
N GLY A 34 -2.20 -8.92 -0.99
CA GLY A 34 -2.81 -9.76 -2.01
C GLY A 34 -4.29 -9.45 -2.23
N PRO A 35 -5.15 -9.44 -1.20
CA PRO A 35 -6.57 -9.15 -1.37
C PRO A 35 -6.85 -7.74 -1.93
N ASN A 36 -6.13 -6.72 -1.48
CA ASN A 36 -6.32 -5.37 -2.00
C ASN A 36 -6.00 -5.28 -3.51
N VAL A 37 -4.91 -5.92 -3.94
CA VAL A 37 -4.55 -6.00 -5.36
C VAL A 37 -5.54 -6.85 -6.16
N ALA A 38 -5.92 -8.02 -5.64
CA ALA A 38 -6.82 -8.96 -6.31
C ALA A 38 -8.21 -8.38 -6.57
N TYR A 39 -8.74 -7.55 -5.66
CA TYR A 39 -10.06 -6.93 -5.81
C TYR A 39 -10.05 -5.58 -6.52
N SER A 40 -8.88 -5.04 -6.87
CA SER A 40 -8.80 -3.76 -7.57
C SER A 40 -9.54 -3.81 -8.91
N LYS A 41 -10.44 -2.85 -9.13
CA LYS A 41 -11.34 -2.73 -10.29
C LYS A 41 -12.26 -3.94 -10.53
N GLN A 42 -12.41 -4.87 -9.58
CA GLN A 42 -13.24 -6.07 -9.72
C GLN A 42 -14.73 -5.87 -9.37
N ASN A 43 -15.19 -4.64 -9.13
CA ASN A 43 -16.59 -4.34 -8.80
C ASN A 43 -17.48 -4.24 -10.06
N PHE A 44 -17.49 -5.29 -10.89
CA PHE A 44 -18.35 -5.44 -12.07
C PHE A 44 -19.10 -6.79 -12.02
N GLU A 45 -20.10 -7.00 -12.86
CA GLU A 45 -21.06 -8.13 -12.76
C GLU A 45 -20.42 -9.52 -12.62
N THR A 46 -19.32 -9.77 -13.34
CA THR A 46 -18.59 -11.06 -13.32
C THR A 46 -17.26 -10.98 -12.57
N GLY A 47 -17.01 -9.89 -11.83
CA GLY A 47 -15.75 -9.67 -11.14
C GLY A 47 -15.56 -10.59 -9.92
N CYS A 48 -14.32 -10.98 -9.69
CA CYS A 48 -13.93 -11.90 -8.62
C CYS A 48 -12.52 -11.61 -8.10
N PHE A 49 -12.06 -12.41 -7.14
CA PHE A 49 -10.68 -12.32 -6.65
C PHE A 49 -9.70 -12.73 -7.75
N SER A 50 -8.88 -11.80 -8.25
CA SER A 50 -7.94 -12.07 -9.35
C SER A 50 -6.51 -12.35 -8.86
N TYR A 51 -6.08 -13.61 -8.89
CA TYR A 51 -4.67 -13.98 -8.69
C TYR A 51 -3.77 -13.46 -9.80
N HIS A 52 -4.30 -13.35 -11.02
CA HIS A 52 -3.60 -12.79 -12.17
C HIS A 52 -3.23 -11.31 -11.95
N GLN A 53 -4.09 -10.50 -11.33
CA GLN A 53 -3.73 -9.12 -10.95
C GLN A 53 -2.58 -9.06 -9.94
N ILE A 54 -2.58 -9.94 -8.94
CA ILE A 54 -1.46 -10.05 -8.00
C ILE A 54 -0.18 -10.42 -8.77
N ASP A 55 -0.24 -11.39 -9.69
CA ASP A 55 0.93 -11.82 -10.44
C ASP A 55 1.48 -10.74 -11.38
N ILE A 56 0.61 -9.93 -11.99
CA ILE A 56 1.01 -8.75 -12.76
C ILE A 56 1.82 -7.77 -11.89
N VAL A 57 1.37 -7.51 -10.65
CA VAL A 57 2.12 -6.67 -9.69
C VAL A 57 3.45 -7.30 -9.31
N VAL A 58 3.46 -8.60 -8.99
CA VAL A 58 4.68 -9.33 -8.62
C VAL A 58 5.71 -9.29 -9.73
N ASN A 59 5.30 -9.54 -10.97
CA ASN A 59 6.19 -9.53 -12.13
C ASN A 59 6.72 -8.10 -12.40
N LYS A 60 5.86 -7.08 -12.31
CA LYS A 60 6.28 -5.69 -12.45
C LYS A 60 7.33 -5.27 -11.41
N LEU A 61 7.14 -5.65 -10.15
CA LEU A 61 8.10 -5.40 -9.08
C LEU A 61 9.44 -6.13 -9.32
N ARG A 62 9.38 -7.39 -9.78
CA ARG A 62 10.59 -8.17 -10.11
C ARG A 62 11.38 -7.56 -11.27
N GLU A 63 10.70 -7.04 -12.28
CA GLU A 63 11.33 -6.29 -13.38
C GLU A 63 12.04 -5.02 -12.88
N GLU A 64 11.52 -4.39 -11.82
CA GLU A 64 12.14 -3.25 -11.14
C GLU A 64 13.27 -3.67 -10.17
N GLY A 65 13.56 -4.96 -10.06
CA GLY A 65 14.64 -5.52 -9.23
C GLY A 65 14.25 -5.74 -7.76
N GLU A 66 12.96 -5.66 -7.43
CA GLU A 66 12.47 -5.84 -6.06
C GLU A 66 12.38 -7.33 -5.69
N LYS A 67 12.64 -7.63 -4.41
CA LYS A 67 12.42 -8.95 -3.82
C LYS A 67 11.04 -8.96 -3.16
N VAL A 68 10.12 -9.75 -3.71
CA VAL A 68 8.70 -9.63 -3.39
C VAL A 68 8.24 -10.71 -2.41
N LEU A 69 7.38 -10.33 -1.45
CA LEU A 69 6.59 -11.23 -0.63
C LEU A 69 5.09 -10.99 -0.86
N VAL A 70 4.35 -12.01 -1.28
CA VAL A 70 2.89 -11.97 -1.38
C VAL A 70 2.29 -12.40 -0.05
N LEU A 71 1.43 -11.57 0.54
CA LEU A 71 0.65 -11.94 1.72
C LEU A 71 -0.79 -12.28 1.33
N LEU A 72 -1.24 -13.47 1.71
CA LEU A 72 -2.61 -13.92 1.51
C LEU A 72 -3.23 -14.46 2.80
N PRO A 73 -4.45 -14.07 3.16
CA PRO A 73 -5.28 -14.82 4.11
C PRO A 73 -5.44 -16.29 3.74
N TYR A 74 -5.44 -17.18 4.73
CA TYR A 74 -5.66 -18.62 4.55
C TYR A 74 -6.91 -18.97 3.71
N LYS A 75 -7.96 -18.15 3.80
CA LYS A 75 -9.21 -18.33 3.02
C LYS A 75 -9.01 -18.15 1.51
N TYR A 76 -7.97 -17.47 1.05
CA TYR A 76 -7.64 -17.22 -0.35
C TYR A 76 -6.58 -18.18 -0.92
N VAL A 77 -6.33 -19.31 -0.25
CA VAL A 77 -5.51 -20.41 -0.79
C VAL A 77 -6.30 -21.73 -0.78
N GLN A 78 -7.63 -21.64 -0.66
CA GLN A 78 -8.53 -22.79 -0.69
C GLN A 78 -9.07 -23.00 -2.11
N PRO A 79 -9.51 -24.22 -2.47
CA PRO A 79 -10.13 -24.47 -3.77
C PRO A 79 -11.40 -23.66 -4.03
N ILE A 80 -12.11 -23.27 -2.97
CA ILE A 80 -13.29 -22.40 -3.01
C ILE A 80 -13.07 -21.28 -2.02
N ILE A 81 -13.07 -20.05 -2.50
CA ILE A 81 -12.75 -18.85 -1.73
C ILE A 81 -13.97 -17.92 -1.67
N PRO A 82 -14.09 -17.05 -0.65
CA PRO A 82 -15.13 -16.03 -0.66
C PRO A 82 -14.87 -14.99 -1.76
N ASN A 83 -15.91 -14.53 -2.42
CA ASN A 83 -15.86 -13.39 -3.32
C ASN A 83 -16.45 -12.15 -2.65
N HIS A 84 -15.65 -11.09 -2.52
CA HIS A 84 -16.05 -9.81 -1.93
C HIS A 84 -16.22 -8.69 -2.96
N ALA A 85 -16.14 -9.00 -4.26
CA ALA A 85 -16.46 -8.04 -5.31
C ALA A 85 -17.88 -7.48 -5.13
N ARG A 86 -18.02 -6.16 -5.15
CA ARG A 86 -19.31 -5.49 -4.98
C ARG A 86 -19.99 -5.37 -6.35
N HIS A 87 -21.00 -6.21 -6.60
CA HIS A 87 -21.89 -6.02 -7.74
C HIS A 87 -22.97 -4.98 -7.39
N GLN A 88 -23.21 -3.99 -8.26
CA GLN A 88 -24.36 -3.09 -8.08
C GLN A 88 -25.65 -3.93 -8.14
N GLY A 89 -26.34 -4.09 -7.00
CA GLY A 89 -27.74 -4.54 -6.99
C GLY A 89 -28.12 -5.80 -6.20
N HIS A 90 -27.20 -6.56 -5.59
CA HIS A 90 -27.59 -7.76 -4.82
C HIS A 90 -27.26 -7.69 -3.32
N LEU A 91 -28.33 -7.74 -2.52
CA LEU A 91 -28.40 -7.56 -1.06
C LEU A 91 -27.87 -8.75 -0.21
N ASN A 92 -27.18 -9.73 -0.78
CA ASN A 92 -26.68 -10.90 -0.03
C ASN A 92 -25.17 -11.10 -0.25
N PHE A 93 -24.38 -10.20 0.32
CA PHE A 93 -22.91 -10.15 0.24
C PHE A 93 -22.17 -11.35 0.86
N SER A 94 -22.85 -12.25 1.57
CA SER A 94 -22.20 -13.29 2.41
C SER A 94 -22.06 -14.67 1.76
N THR A 95 -22.57 -14.89 0.54
CA THR A 95 -22.59 -16.25 -0.07
C THR A 95 -21.91 -16.35 -1.43
N ALA A 96 -21.40 -15.26 -2.01
CA ALA A 96 -20.67 -15.33 -3.26
C ALA A 96 -19.33 -16.06 -3.05
N GLN A 97 -19.07 -17.08 -3.87
CA GLN A 97 -17.86 -17.89 -3.83
C GLN A 97 -17.20 -17.90 -5.21
N HIS A 98 -15.88 -17.97 -5.22
CA HIS A 98 -15.09 -18.20 -6.43
C HIS A 98 -14.43 -19.57 -6.34
N VAL A 99 -14.55 -20.36 -7.40
CA VAL A 99 -13.85 -21.64 -7.53
C VAL A 99 -12.51 -21.35 -8.18
N VAL A 100 -11.43 -21.62 -7.46
CA VAL A 100 -10.07 -21.37 -7.95
C VAL A 100 -9.80 -22.29 -9.13
N THR A 101 -9.42 -21.70 -10.25
CA THR A 101 -9.16 -22.43 -11.50
C THR A 101 -7.79 -23.11 -11.46
N GLY A 102 -7.52 -24.00 -12.43
CA GLY A 102 -6.23 -24.69 -12.52
C GLY A 102 -5.06 -23.73 -12.74
N ASP A 103 -5.23 -22.74 -13.62
CA ASP A 103 -4.23 -21.69 -13.88
C ASP A 103 -4.00 -20.77 -12.68
N GLU A 104 -5.04 -20.45 -11.91
CA GLU A 104 -4.88 -19.70 -10.66
C GLU A 104 -4.14 -20.50 -9.58
N MET A 105 -4.41 -21.80 -9.48
CA MET A 105 -3.68 -22.68 -8.57
C MET A 105 -2.19 -22.78 -8.94
N GLU A 106 -1.86 -22.85 -10.23
CA GLU A 106 -0.47 -22.84 -10.69
C GLU A 106 0.29 -21.57 -10.29
N ILE A 107 -0.39 -20.42 -10.25
CA ILE A 107 0.19 -19.16 -9.75
C ILE A 107 0.52 -19.28 -8.26
N ILE A 108 -0.42 -19.78 -7.44
CA ILE A 108 -0.23 -19.95 -5.99
C ILE A 108 0.91 -20.94 -5.71
N ASP A 109 0.91 -22.08 -6.40
CA ASP A 109 1.93 -23.11 -6.25
C ASP A 109 3.33 -22.59 -6.63
N ARG A 110 3.41 -21.79 -7.69
CA ARG A 110 4.66 -21.11 -8.08
C ARG A 110 5.17 -20.19 -6.99
N TRP A 111 4.33 -19.29 -6.45
CA TRP A 111 4.79 -18.39 -5.38
C TRP A 111 5.23 -19.15 -4.13
N ASN A 112 4.55 -20.25 -3.81
CA ASN A 112 4.93 -21.11 -2.69
C ASN A 112 6.28 -21.82 -2.95
N ALA A 113 6.49 -22.37 -4.13
CA ALA A 113 7.74 -23.02 -4.52
C ALA A 113 8.92 -22.05 -4.57
N GLU A 114 8.68 -20.79 -4.96
CA GLU A 114 9.67 -19.71 -4.97
C GLU A 114 9.94 -19.12 -3.57
N GLY A 115 9.17 -19.53 -2.55
CA GLY A 115 9.31 -19.01 -1.18
C GLY A 115 8.84 -17.56 -1.02
N CYS A 116 8.07 -17.03 -1.97
CA CYS A 116 7.57 -15.65 -1.96
C CYS A 116 6.10 -15.52 -1.57
N LEU A 117 5.49 -16.58 -1.02
CA LEU A 117 4.13 -16.57 -0.48
C LEU A 117 4.16 -16.74 1.04
N LYS A 118 3.43 -15.88 1.75
CA LYS A 118 3.17 -16.05 3.19
C LYS A 118 1.68 -15.98 3.46
N ILE A 119 1.20 -16.99 4.20
CA ILE A 119 -0.21 -17.15 4.52
C ILE A 119 -0.48 -16.60 5.93
N SER A 120 -1.45 -15.69 6.06
CA SER A 120 -1.92 -15.26 7.38
C SER A 120 -2.96 -16.26 7.93
N PRO A 121 -2.91 -16.59 9.24
CA PRO A 121 -3.78 -17.59 9.85
C PRO A 121 -5.28 -17.29 9.72
N HIS A 122 -6.07 -18.36 9.73
CA HIS A 122 -7.53 -18.27 9.64
C HIS A 122 -8.14 -17.39 10.74
N GLY A 123 -9.05 -16.49 10.37
CA GLY A 123 -9.75 -15.60 11.29
C GLY A 123 -8.91 -14.43 11.80
N SER A 124 -7.65 -14.31 11.38
CA SER A 124 -6.84 -13.13 11.65
C SER A 124 -7.11 -12.04 10.62
N ASN A 125 -7.00 -10.78 11.05
CA ASN A 125 -6.98 -9.66 10.11
C ASN A 125 -5.59 -9.58 9.45
N ASP A 126 -5.56 -9.66 8.13
CA ASP A 126 -4.38 -9.53 7.27
C ASP A 126 -3.71 -8.17 7.32
N ASP A 127 -4.43 -7.10 7.66
CA ASP A 127 -3.88 -5.75 7.81
C ASP A 127 -2.70 -5.68 8.76
N TRP A 128 -2.78 -6.45 9.84
CA TRP A 128 -1.69 -6.50 10.82
C TRP A 128 -0.42 -7.11 10.23
N TYR A 129 -0.52 -8.09 9.32
CA TYR A 129 0.66 -8.80 8.82
C TYR A 129 1.42 -7.94 7.84
N TRP A 130 0.73 -7.35 6.86
CA TRP A 130 1.41 -6.48 5.91
C TRP A 130 1.88 -5.19 6.59
N MET A 131 1.16 -4.63 7.57
CA MET A 131 1.64 -3.46 8.30
C MET A 131 2.88 -3.81 9.15
N LEU A 132 2.83 -4.89 9.93
CA LEU A 132 3.96 -5.32 10.76
C LEU A 132 5.21 -5.60 9.91
N SER A 133 5.03 -6.15 8.70
CA SER A 133 6.15 -6.42 7.80
C SER A 133 6.96 -5.17 7.42
N THR A 134 6.36 -3.98 7.46
CA THR A 134 7.00 -2.72 7.06
C THR A 134 7.64 -1.92 8.20
N VAL A 135 7.42 -2.33 9.46
CA VAL A 135 7.92 -1.62 10.65
C VAL A 135 9.03 -2.36 11.39
N ILE A 136 9.39 -3.57 10.96
CA ILE A 136 10.50 -4.33 11.53
C ILE A 136 11.81 -3.71 11.08
N ASP A 137 12.65 -3.33 12.05
CA ASP A 137 13.88 -2.54 11.84
C ASP A 137 15.17 -3.40 11.82
N GLU A 138 15.03 -4.72 11.70
CA GLU A 138 16.14 -5.69 11.76
C GLU A 138 16.74 -6.01 10.38
N GLY A 139 16.37 -5.26 9.33
CA GLY A 139 16.75 -5.53 7.94
C GLY A 139 16.61 -4.35 6.99
N GLU A 140 16.38 -4.63 5.70
CA GLU A 140 16.10 -3.61 4.70
C GLU A 140 14.73 -2.94 4.98
N THR A 141 14.60 -1.68 4.58
CA THR A 141 13.32 -0.96 4.65
C THR A 141 12.32 -1.61 3.69
N VAL A 142 11.39 -2.39 4.26
CA VAL A 142 10.30 -3.02 3.51
C VAL A 142 9.20 -2.00 3.21
N ARG A 143 8.77 -1.96 1.95
CA ARG A 143 7.59 -1.23 1.46
C ARG A 143 6.41 -2.20 1.24
N VAL A 144 5.19 -1.68 1.14
CA VAL A 144 3.99 -2.46 0.86
C VAL A 144 3.24 -1.91 -0.34
N VAL A 145 2.81 -2.77 -1.25
CA VAL A 145 1.85 -2.41 -2.31
C VAL A 145 0.44 -2.59 -1.76
N THR A 146 -0.26 -1.48 -1.55
CA THR A 146 -1.69 -1.47 -1.19
C THR A 146 -2.30 -0.11 -1.50
N ASN A 147 -3.56 -0.09 -1.90
CA ASN A 147 -4.39 1.10 -1.99
C ASN A 147 -5.26 1.30 -0.74
N ASP A 148 -5.19 0.38 0.23
CA ASP A 148 -5.91 0.53 1.49
C ASP A 148 -5.44 1.81 2.20
N GLN A 149 -6.42 2.65 2.51
CA GLN A 149 -6.17 3.93 3.15
C GLN A 149 -6.05 3.81 4.68
N MET A 150 -6.34 2.62 5.22
CA MET A 150 -6.46 2.26 6.63
C MET A 150 -7.50 3.08 7.39
N ARG A 151 -8.52 3.60 6.70
CA ARG A 151 -9.54 4.52 7.25
C ARG A 151 -10.30 3.92 8.44
N ASP A 152 -10.52 2.62 8.41
CA ASP A 152 -11.49 1.94 9.28
C ASP A 152 -10.81 1.23 10.45
N HIS A 153 -9.48 1.15 10.44
CA HIS A 153 -8.70 0.23 11.27
C HIS A 153 -8.17 0.88 12.53
N ARG A 154 -9.04 1.41 13.40
CA ARG A 154 -8.69 1.69 14.82
C ARG A 154 -7.35 2.46 15.00
N LEU A 155 -7.00 3.31 14.02
CA LEU A 155 -5.75 4.07 13.96
C LEU A 155 -5.74 5.23 14.95
N ALA A 156 -6.86 5.49 15.62
CA ALA A 156 -6.96 6.44 16.72
C ALA A 156 -5.94 6.20 17.84
N LEU A 157 -5.28 5.03 17.86
CA LEU A 157 -4.20 4.67 18.79
C LEU A 157 -2.80 5.07 18.31
N LEU A 158 -2.61 5.38 17.03
CA LEU A 158 -1.32 5.78 16.49
C LEU A 158 -1.17 7.30 16.55
N ASP A 159 0.02 7.77 16.92
CA ASP A 159 0.35 9.19 16.81
C ASP A 159 0.23 9.61 15.34
N PRO A 160 -0.55 10.67 15.02
CA PRO A 160 -0.78 11.10 13.64
C PRO A 160 0.49 11.33 12.85
N ARG A 161 1.55 11.88 13.46
CA ARG A 161 2.74 12.28 12.71
C ARG A 161 3.63 11.09 12.31
N PRO A 162 4.06 10.19 13.22
CA PRO A 162 4.76 8.97 12.83
C PRO A 162 3.96 8.11 11.85
N PHE A 163 2.64 8.01 12.04
CA PHE A 163 1.78 7.27 11.12
C PHE A 163 1.79 7.89 9.71
N LEU A 164 1.63 9.20 9.58
CA LEU A 164 1.69 9.88 8.28
C LEU A 164 3.06 9.72 7.60
N ARG A 165 4.16 9.79 8.37
CA ARG A 165 5.51 9.54 7.84
C ARG A 165 5.66 8.13 7.31
N TRP A 166 5.22 7.14 8.09
CA TRP A 166 5.25 5.75 7.67
C TRP A 166 4.38 5.54 6.42
N LYS A 167 3.14 6.04 6.42
CA LYS A 167 2.19 5.92 5.30
C LYS A 167 2.77 6.51 4.00
N THR A 168 3.42 7.66 4.08
CA THR A 168 4.01 8.35 2.91
C THR A 168 5.34 7.77 2.44
N THR A 169 6.02 6.96 3.24
CA THR A 169 7.34 6.40 2.89
C THR A 169 7.32 4.89 2.62
N ARG A 170 6.32 4.18 3.13
CA ARG A 170 6.24 2.71 3.03
C ARG A 170 5.22 2.20 2.04
N ILE A 171 4.19 2.99 1.70
CA ILE A 171 3.11 2.51 0.81
C ILE A 171 3.42 2.87 -0.65
N ILE A 172 3.48 1.85 -1.49
CA ILE A 172 3.46 1.94 -2.94
C ILE A 172 2.00 1.81 -3.37
N ARG A 173 1.44 2.86 -3.98
CA ARG A 173 0.08 2.79 -4.55
C ARG A 173 0.14 2.16 -5.93
N PHE A 174 -0.99 1.69 -6.42
CA PHE A 174 -1.06 1.10 -7.75
C PHE A 174 -2.36 1.44 -8.47
N ASP A 175 -2.34 1.39 -9.80
CA ASP A 175 -3.55 1.43 -10.63
C ASP A 175 -3.42 0.47 -11.80
N PHE A 176 -4.53 -0.16 -12.17
CA PHE A 176 -4.62 -1.02 -13.35
C PHE A 176 -5.30 -0.28 -14.51
N SER A 177 -4.85 -0.46 -15.75
CA SER A 177 -5.52 0.11 -16.93
C SER A 177 -7.01 -0.26 -17.01
N HIS A 178 -7.33 -1.50 -16.67
CA HIS A 178 -8.67 -2.09 -16.58
C HIS A 178 -8.62 -3.34 -15.70
N ALA A 179 -9.75 -3.93 -15.37
CA ALA A 179 -9.79 -5.15 -14.56
C ALA A 179 -9.34 -6.38 -15.36
N TRP A 180 -8.83 -7.39 -14.67
CA TRP A 180 -8.64 -8.71 -15.27
C TRP A 180 -10.00 -9.37 -15.55
N GLU A 181 -10.31 -9.59 -16.83
CA GLU A 181 -11.55 -10.20 -17.30
C GLU A 181 -11.24 -11.45 -18.15
N PRO A 182 -11.22 -12.66 -17.57
CA PRO A 182 -10.67 -13.85 -18.22
C PRO A 182 -11.39 -14.19 -19.54
N GLU A 183 -12.72 -14.03 -19.60
CA GLU A 183 -13.49 -14.29 -20.83
C GLU A 183 -13.14 -13.32 -21.96
N LYS A 184 -12.99 -12.02 -21.64
CA LYS A 184 -12.65 -10.99 -22.64
C LYS A 184 -11.19 -11.13 -23.12
N ILE A 185 -10.30 -11.55 -22.24
CA ILE A 185 -8.91 -11.85 -22.59
C ILE A 185 -8.87 -13.09 -23.49
N ALA A 186 -9.56 -14.16 -23.11
CA ALA A 186 -9.57 -15.42 -23.87
C ALA A 186 -10.17 -15.27 -25.28
N ASN A 187 -11.18 -14.42 -25.45
CA ASN A 187 -11.80 -14.15 -26.75
C ASN A 187 -11.13 -13.00 -27.53
N GLY A 188 -10.07 -12.38 -26.98
CA GLY A 188 -9.30 -11.32 -27.62
C GLY A 188 -10.00 -9.96 -27.71
N THR A 189 -11.09 -9.75 -26.96
CA THR A 189 -11.79 -8.45 -26.90
C THR A 189 -11.20 -7.49 -25.87
N SER A 190 -10.32 -7.98 -24.99
CA SER A 190 -9.53 -7.19 -24.05
C SER A 190 -8.10 -7.72 -23.99
N ASP A 191 -7.15 -6.82 -23.79
CA ASP A 191 -5.74 -7.13 -23.52
C ASP A 191 -5.49 -7.40 -22.03
N ILE A 192 -4.27 -7.85 -21.70
CA ILE A 192 -3.83 -8.03 -20.31
C ILE A 192 -3.73 -6.66 -19.65
N PRO A 193 -4.32 -6.45 -18.45
CA PRO A 193 -4.19 -5.20 -17.72
C PRO A 193 -2.73 -4.79 -17.48
N GLN A 194 -2.44 -3.52 -17.69
CA GLN A 194 -1.16 -2.94 -17.31
C GLN A 194 -1.26 -2.35 -15.90
N VAL A 195 -0.24 -2.55 -15.07
CA VAL A 195 -0.16 -1.94 -13.74
C VAL A 195 0.83 -0.78 -13.71
N THR A 196 0.39 0.34 -13.12
CA THR A 196 1.25 1.47 -12.77
C THR A 196 1.50 1.44 -11.27
N LEU A 197 2.77 1.44 -10.87
CA LEU A 197 3.19 1.53 -9.47
C LEU A 197 3.60 2.98 -9.16
N ILE A 198 2.98 3.57 -8.14
CA ILE A 198 3.25 4.94 -7.69
C ILE A 198 4.13 4.83 -6.44
N GLN A 199 5.43 5.01 -6.67
CA GLN A 199 6.45 4.93 -5.61
C GLN A 199 6.29 6.09 -4.60
N PRO A 200 6.62 5.86 -3.32
CA PRO A 200 6.79 6.92 -2.34
C PRO A 200 7.71 8.03 -2.86
N PRO A 201 7.42 9.31 -2.53
CA PRO A 201 8.31 10.41 -2.88
C PRO A 201 9.68 10.21 -2.21
N VAL A 202 10.75 10.48 -2.97
CA VAL A 202 12.14 10.39 -2.48
C VAL A 202 12.41 11.38 -1.34
N ILE A 203 11.62 12.46 -1.29
CA ILE A 203 11.72 13.52 -0.27
C ILE A 203 10.42 13.54 0.53
N SER A 204 10.55 13.55 1.86
CA SER A 204 9.40 13.68 2.75
C SER A 204 8.67 15.01 2.52
N PRO A 205 7.33 15.01 2.38
CA PRO A 205 6.53 16.23 2.25
C PRO A 205 6.30 16.91 3.60
N GLU A 206 7.36 17.05 4.40
CA GLU A 206 7.34 17.76 5.67
C GLU A 206 8.12 19.07 5.57
N ILE A 207 7.90 19.95 6.55
CA ILE A 207 8.76 21.12 6.73
C ILE A 207 10.18 20.63 7.00
N GLN A 208 11.13 21.07 6.18
CA GLN A 208 12.53 20.64 6.24
C GLN A 208 13.47 21.83 6.33
N ARG A 209 14.59 21.65 7.05
CA ARG A 209 15.69 22.61 7.12
C ARG A 209 16.90 22.03 6.38
N SER A 210 17.56 22.83 5.55
CA SER A 210 18.83 22.44 4.92
C SER A 210 19.91 22.20 5.98
N SER A 211 20.85 21.30 5.68
CA SER A 211 22.05 21.06 6.48
C SER A 211 23.15 22.11 6.28
N ASP A 212 22.98 23.02 5.33
CA ASP A 212 23.90 24.15 5.11
C ASP A 212 23.97 25.01 6.39
N GLU A 213 25.15 25.03 7.03
CA GLU A 213 25.39 25.82 8.25
C GLU A 213 25.58 27.31 7.96
N GLU A 214 25.97 27.67 6.73
CA GLU A 214 26.13 29.06 6.30
C GLU A 214 24.77 29.70 5.97
N HIS A 215 23.83 28.91 5.43
CA HIS A 215 22.49 29.38 5.03
C HIS A 215 21.36 28.59 5.69
N MET A 216 20.58 29.27 6.55
CA MET A 216 19.38 28.71 7.18
C MET A 216 18.18 28.61 6.20
N ILE A 217 18.22 27.65 5.29
CA ILE A 217 17.16 27.44 4.29
C ILE A 217 16.05 26.53 4.85
N TRP A 218 14.79 26.94 4.70
CA TRP A 218 13.62 26.17 5.09
C TRP A 218 12.71 25.89 3.88
N HIS A 219 12.29 24.64 3.74
CA HIS A 219 11.35 24.19 2.72
C HIS A 219 9.98 23.95 3.37
N PHE A 220 8.93 24.55 2.80
CA PHE A 220 7.56 24.42 3.29
C PHE A 220 6.70 23.79 2.18
N PRO A 221 6.27 22.52 2.34
CA PRO A 221 5.35 21.91 1.39
C PRO A 221 3.99 22.59 1.50
N ILE A 222 3.42 22.97 0.37
CA ILE A 222 2.08 23.54 0.30
C ILE A 222 1.12 22.43 -0.09
N ARG A 223 0.08 22.20 0.72
CA ARG A 223 -1.01 21.30 0.36
C ARG A 223 -1.86 21.98 -0.72
N THR A 224 -1.88 21.43 -1.92
CA THR A 224 -2.87 21.74 -2.94
C THR A 224 -4.09 20.85 -2.68
N LYS A 225 -5.30 21.43 -2.62
CA LYS A 225 -6.51 20.62 -2.66
C LYS A 225 -6.62 20.07 -4.08
N VAL A 226 -6.49 18.77 -4.26
CA VAL A 226 -6.91 18.11 -5.49
C VAL A 226 -8.44 18.19 -5.52
N GLN A 227 -9.03 18.55 -6.67
CA GLN A 227 -10.47 18.42 -6.87
C GLN A 227 -10.79 16.92 -6.88
N GLU A 228 -11.27 16.40 -5.75
CA GLU A 228 -11.95 15.11 -5.72
C GLU A 228 -13.39 15.34 -6.20
N ASP A 229 -13.80 14.53 -7.18
CA ASP A 229 -15.21 14.35 -7.51
C ASP A 229 -15.97 13.99 -6.23
N GLU A 230 -17.11 14.65 -6.04
CA GLU A 230 -17.93 14.63 -4.84
C GLU A 230 -18.29 13.20 -4.40
N GLU A 231 -17.57 12.63 -3.44
CA GLU A 231 -18.13 11.68 -2.47
C GLU A 231 -17.41 11.79 -1.12
N GLU A 232 -18.23 12.10 -0.11
CA GLU A 232 -17.95 12.43 1.29
C GLU A 232 -16.89 11.56 2.01
N ASP A 233 -15.82 12.18 2.51
CA ASP A 233 -15.63 12.52 3.93
C ASP A 233 -14.13 12.67 4.28
N GLY A 234 -13.72 13.90 4.55
CA GLY A 234 -12.98 14.18 5.78
C GLY A 234 -11.48 13.88 5.88
N ASP A 235 -10.68 13.94 4.81
CA ASP A 235 -9.26 14.32 4.95
C ASP A 235 -8.69 14.76 3.59
N CYS A 236 -8.06 15.94 3.54
CA CYS A 236 -7.46 16.43 2.29
C CYS A 236 -6.31 15.49 1.89
N GLU A 237 -6.51 14.69 0.84
CA GLU A 237 -5.45 13.85 0.29
C GLU A 237 -4.27 14.70 -0.16
N PHE A 238 -3.07 14.29 0.25
CA PHE A 238 -1.82 14.86 -0.25
C PHE A 238 -1.36 13.98 -1.41
N ASN A 239 -1.48 14.49 -2.63
CA ASN A 239 -0.96 13.83 -3.82
C ASN A 239 0.52 14.24 -4.02
N PRO A 240 1.51 13.35 -3.73
CA PRO A 240 2.92 13.75 -3.71
C PRO A 240 3.47 14.13 -5.09
N THR A 241 2.86 13.61 -6.16
CA THR A 241 3.23 13.87 -7.56
C THR A 241 2.85 15.28 -8.01
N GLU A 242 1.88 15.93 -7.35
CA GLU A 242 1.44 17.31 -7.65
C GLU A 242 1.87 18.33 -6.59
N ALA A 243 2.63 17.88 -5.58
CA ALA A 243 3.08 18.74 -4.51
C ALA A 243 4.04 19.81 -5.03
N ALA A 244 3.54 21.04 -5.16
CA ALA A 244 4.39 22.20 -5.44
C ALA A 244 5.34 22.43 -4.26
N CYS A 245 6.65 22.24 -4.48
CA CYS A 245 7.65 22.59 -3.49
C CYS A 245 7.91 24.11 -3.53
N ALA A 246 7.40 24.85 -2.55
CA ALA A 246 7.83 26.22 -2.32
C ALA A 246 9.18 26.19 -1.60
N SER A 247 10.27 26.36 -2.36
CA SER A 247 11.60 26.59 -1.79
C SER A 247 11.73 28.06 -1.41
N THR A 248 11.82 28.35 -0.11
CA THR A 248 12.02 29.72 0.38
C THR A 248 13.38 29.82 1.06
N THR A 249 14.27 30.63 0.48
CA THR A 249 15.51 31.02 1.13
C THR A 249 15.23 32.18 2.07
N LEU A 250 15.62 32.02 3.32
CA LEU A 250 15.41 33.01 4.35
C LEU A 250 16.73 33.10 5.13
N VAL A 251 17.57 34.13 4.92
CA VAL A 251 18.66 34.44 5.88
C VAL A 251 19.22 35.88 5.79
N ARG A 252 19.49 36.47 6.96
CA ARG A 252 20.53 37.46 7.25
C ARG A 252 20.72 37.59 8.76
N LYS A 253 21.94 37.49 9.29
CA LYS A 253 22.29 38.00 10.63
C LYS A 253 22.70 39.48 10.51
N THR A 254 22.16 40.36 11.33
CA THR A 254 22.53 41.79 11.39
C THR A 254 23.79 41.97 12.23
N GLU A 255 24.49 43.09 12.03
CA GLU A 255 25.74 43.44 12.74
C GLU A 255 25.57 43.56 14.28
N GLU A 256 24.32 43.63 14.76
CA GLU A 256 23.95 43.61 16.19
C GLU A 256 23.59 42.20 16.73
N GLY A 257 23.71 41.14 15.91
CA GLY A 257 23.43 39.76 16.32
C GLY A 257 21.97 39.29 16.19
N LYS A 258 21.08 40.03 15.50
CA LYS A 258 19.69 39.59 15.24
C LYS A 258 19.54 38.94 13.86
N TRP A 259 18.69 37.93 13.73
CA TRP A 259 18.42 37.24 12.46
C TRP A 259 17.18 37.82 11.77
N LEU A 260 17.27 38.08 10.46
CA LEU A 260 16.23 38.63 9.59
C LEU A 260 16.12 37.75 8.36
N CYS A 261 14.89 37.48 7.96
CA CYS A 261 14.59 36.31 7.17
C CYS A 261 13.26 36.59 6.47
N LEU A 262 13.25 36.95 5.17
CA LEU A 262 12.03 36.98 4.35
C LEU A 262 12.33 36.98 2.83
N LYS A 263 11.86 35.97 2.08
CA LYS A 263 11.17 36.16 0.78
C LYS A 263 10.48 34.91 0.19
N LEU A 264 9.20 35.10 -0.13
CA LEU A 264 8.37 34.28 -1.01
C LEU A 264 8.72 34.53 -2.49
N ALA A 265 8.81 33.46 -3.29
CA ALA A 265 8.64 33.50 -4.73
C ALA A 265 7.97 32.18 -5.18
N LEU A 266 6.68 32.24 -5.53
CA LEU A 266 5.94 31.15 -6.16
C LEU A 266 6.39 31.04 -7.62
N LYS A 267 7.06 29.94 -7.99
CA LYS A 267 7.26 29.56 -9.38
C LYS A 267 6.35 28.37 -9.67
N MET A 268 5.20 28.65 -10.28
CA MET A 268 4.34 27.61 -10.82
C MET A 268 4.95 27.13 -12.14
N HIS A 269 5.41 25.88 -12.19
CA HIS A 269 5.61 25.22 -13.48
C HIS A 269 4.26 24.61 -13.88
N ARG A 270 3.73 25.09 -15.01
CA ARG A 270 2.57 24.51 -15.70
C ARG A 270 3.00 23.28 -16.47
#